data_AF-A0A958F2I9-F1
#
_entry.id   AF-A0A958F2I9-F1
#
_cell.length_a   1.000
_cell.length_b   1.000
_cell.length_c   1.000
_cell.angle_alpha   90.00
_cell.angle_beta   90.00
_cell.angle_gamma   90.00
#
_symmetry.space_group_name_H-M   'P 1'
#
loop_
_entity.id
_entity.type
_entity.pdbx_description
1 polymer ?
#
loop_
_entity_poly.entity_id
_entity_poly.type
_entity_poly.pdbx_seq_one_letter_code
_entity_poly.pdbx_strand_id
1 'polypeptide(L)'
;ELAKTTATQGDRWREMIGKLRQLYSGQMTYAANWGDDFEKLSFWDDLDFIGLNCYYPLSDKTAPSDAELRAGVSNIAARVATIQKKYGKPVLITEIGFTSTPSPWQQPHESARRKPVDLDAQARSYRAVFETMQHADWLRGIYWWKWPSYLEYGGNRDNDFTPNNKPAEDVVRQWYQRDSW
;
A
#
# COMPACT_ATOMS: atom_id res chain seq x y z
N GLU A 1 -4.14 -14.33 1.01
CA GLU A 1 -2.68 -14.16 1.01
C GLU A 1 -1.94 -15.48 1.15
N LEU A 2 -0.78 -15.61 0.50
CA LEU A 2 -0.03 -16.87 0.33
C LEU A 2 1.15 -17.02 1.31
N ALA A 3 1.17 -16.21 2.38
CA ALA A 3 2.23 -16.11 3.39
C ALA A 3 2.80 -17.45 3.91
N LYS A 4 1.95 -18.46 4.07
CA LYS A 4 2.40 -19.79 4.51
C LYS A 4 3.30 -20.46 3.47
N THR A 5 2.93 -20.37 2.20
CA THR A 5 3.69 -21.00 1.11
C THR A 5 4.96 -20.23 0.78
N THR A 6 4.94 -18.90 0.82
CA THR A 6 6.13 -18.07 0.63
C THR A 6 7.18 -18.32 1.72
N ALA A 7 6.75 -18.53 2.97
CA ALA A 7 7.64 -18.86 4.08
C ALA A 7 8.20 -20.28 4.06
N THR A 8 7.46 -21.27 3.53
CA THR A 8 7.83 -22.70 3.64
C THR A 8 8.28 -23.35 2.34
N GLN A 9 8.06 -22.71 1.19
CA GLN A 9 8.29 -23.29 -0.13
C GLN A 9 9.07 -22.31 -1.04
N GLY A 10 10.03 -21.58 -0.47
CA GLY A 10 10.82 -20.57 -1.19
C GLY A 10 11.41 -21.09 -2.50
N ASP A 11 12.01 -22.28 -2.49
CA ASP A 11 12.63 -22.86 -3.70
C ASP A 11 11.61 -23.13 -4.82
N ARG A 12 10.37 -23.53 -4.48
CA ARG A 12 9.30 -23.72 -5.47
C ARG A 12 8.85 -22.39 -6.07
N TRP A 13 8.83 -21.32 -5.27
CA TRP A 13 8.56 -19.97 -5.76
C TRP A 13 9.65 -19.52 -6.73
N ARG A 14 10.93 -19.73 -6.39
CA ARG A 14 12.06 -19.43 -7.29
C ARG A 14 11.98 -20.22 -8.59
N GLU A 15 11.68 -21.52 -8.52
CA GLU A 15 11.47 -22.37 -9.70
C GLU A 15 10.35 -21.83 -10.59
N MET A 16 9.22 -21.44 -9.98
CA MET A 16 8.10 -20.85 -10.71
C MET A 16 8.46 -19.51 -11.36
N ILE A 17 9.17 -18.62 -10.65
CA ILE A 17 9.65 -17.35 -11.20
C ILE A 17 10.58 -17.61 -12.39
N GLY A 18 11.49 -18.58 -12.27
CA GLY A 18 12.37 -18.98 -13.37
C GLY A 18 11.59 -19.46 -14.61
N LYS A 19 10.54 -20.27 -14.42
CA LYS A 19 9.64 -20.68 -15.51
C LYS A 19 8.89 -19.50 -16.13
N LEU A 20 8.39 -18.56 -15.33
CA LEU A 20 7.71 -17.37 -15.81
C LEU A 20 8.63 -16.47 -16.64
N ARG A 21 9.91 -16.31 -16.23
CA ARG A 21 10.92 -15.54 -16.99
C ARG A 21 11.19 -16.10 -18.39
N GLN A 22 11.00 -17.40 -18.61
CA GLN A 22 11.14 -17.99 -19.95
C GLN A 22 9.98 -17.63 -20.89
N LEU A 23 8.83 -17.24 -20.32
CA LEU A 23 7.61 -16.93 -21.06
C LEU A 23 7.33 -15.43 -21.17
N TYR A 24 7.84 -14.64 -20.21
CA TYR A 24 7.55 -13.21 -20.08
C TYR A 24 8.84 -12.43 -19.81
N SER A 25 9.14 -11.49 -20.71
CA SER A 25 10.35 -10.65 -20.66
C SER A 25 10.14 -9.30 -19.97
N GLY A 26 8.91 -8.99 -19.54
CA GLY A 26 8.61 -7.74 -18.85
C GLY A 26 8.96 -7.78 -17.37
N GLN A 27 8.65 -6.69 -16.67
CA GLN A 27 8.96 -6.57 -15.25
C GLN A 27 8.00 -7.40 -14.38
N MET A 28 8.52 -8.01 -13.33
CA MET A 28 7.77 -8.85 -12.39
C MET A 28 7.96 -8.44 -10.95
N THR A 29 6.92 -8.63 -10.17
CA THR A 29 6.91 -8.47 -8.71
C THR A 29 6.00 -9.52 -8.07
N TYR A 30 6.04 -9.59 -6.76
CA TYR A 30 5.10 -10.34 -5.93
C TYR A 30 4.48 -9.35 -4.94
N ALA A 31 3.15 -9.33 -4.86
CA ALA A 31 2.43 -8.48 -3.91
C ALA A 31 2.42 -9.16 -2.54
N ALA A 32 3.47 -8.94 -1.75
CA ALA A 32 3.56 -9.53 -0.41
C ALA A 32 2.60 -8.83 0.55
N ASN A 33 1.93 -9.60 1.39
CA ASN A 33 1.19 -9.01 2.49
C ASN A 33 2.15 -8.33 3.48
N TRP A 34 1.69 -7.28 4.15
CA TRP A 34 2.46 -6.64 5.22
C TRP A 34 2.85 -7.62 6.35
N GLY A 35 3.81 -7.19 7.18
CA GLY A 35 4.32 -7.99 8.28
C GLY A 35 5.28 -9.08 7.80
N ASP A 36 5.18 -10.27 8.38
CA ASP A 36 6.12 -11.36 8.14
C ASP A 36 6.22 -11.81 6.67
N ASP A 37 5.11 -11.77 5.91
CA ASP A 37 5.13 -12.17 4.50
C ASP A 37 6.03 -11.25 3.66
N PHE A 38 6.00 -9.95 3.91
CA PHE A 38 6.89 -8.97 3.30
C PHE A 38 8.31 -9.01 3.86
N GLU A 39 8.44 -9.00 5.20
CA GLU A 39 9.70 -8.79 5.90
C GLU A 39 10.64 -10.00 5.85
N LYS A 40 10.07 -11.21 5.72
CA LYS A 40 10.83 -12.46 5.72
C LYS A 40 10.90 -13.14 4.35
N LEU A 41 10.32 -12.52 3.30
CA LEU A 41 10.37 -13.10 1.96
C LEU A 41 11.81 -13.30 1.49
N SER A 42 12.11 -14.51 1.00
CA SER A 42 13.48 -14.92 0.73
C SER A 42 13.90 -14.79 -0.73
N PHE A 43 13.00 -14.40 -1.63
CA PHE A 43 13.22 -14.43 -3.10
C PHE A 43 12.99 -13.09 -3.81
N TRP A 44 13.11 -11.97 -3.11
CA TRP A 44 13.04 -10.64 -3.74
C TRP A 44 14.13 -10.42 -4.81
N ASP A 45 15.26 -11.10 -4.70
CA ASP A 45 16.37 -11.05 -5.65
C ASP A 45 16.01 -11.59 -7.06
N ASP A 46 15.03 -12.50 -7.16
CA ASP A 46 14.55 -13.04 -8.45
C ASP A 46 13.53 -12.14 -9.16
N LEU A 47 13.10 -11.05 -8.50
CA LEU A 47 12.10 -10.10 -8.98
C LEU A 47 12.72 -8.75 -9.38
N ASP A 48 11.97 -7.96 -10.15
CA ASP A 48 12.42 -6.61 -10.57
C ASP A 48 12.06 -5.55 -9.55
N PHE A 49 10.93 -5.75 -8.86
CA PHE A 49 10.45 -4.89 -7.79
C PHE A 49 10.13 -5.67 -6.53
N ILE A 50 10.35 -5.03 -5.39
CA ILE A 50 9.74 -5.40 -4.13
C ILE A 50 8.28 -4.92 -4.16
N GLY A 51 7.32 -5.82 -3.95
CA GLY A 51 5.90 -5.49 -3.92
C GLY A 51 5.33 -5.60 -2.51
N LEU A 52 4.56 -4.60 -2.08
CA LEU A 52 3.98 -4.56 -0.74
C LEU A 52 2.51 -4.15 -0.73
N ASN A 53 1.66 -4.99 -0.15
CA ASN A 53 0.32 -4.65 0.31
C ASN A 53 0.43 -3.98 1.69
N CYS A 54 0.55 -2.65 1.69
CA CYS A 54 0.96 -1.83 2.83
C CYS A 54 -0.21 -1.45 3.75
N TYR A 55 -0.77 -2.41 4.48
CA TYR A 55 -1.85 -2.18 5.45
C TYR A 55 -1.37 -2.10 6.91
N TYR A 56 -0.11 -1.68 7.13
CA TYR A 56 0.40 -1.35 8.47
C TYR A 56 -0.39 -0.17 9.07
N PRO A 57 -0.79 -0.23 10.35
CA PRO A 57 -1.42 0.91 11.03
C PRO A 57 -0.54 2.16 11.01
N LEU A 58 -1.13 3.34 10.77
CA LEU A 58 -0.41 4.61 10.87
C LEU A 58 -0.37 5.13 12.31
N SER A 59 -1.38 4.82 13.12
CA SER A 59 -1.46 5.20 14.52
C SER A 59 -2.36 4.26 15.28
N ASP A 60 -2.10 4.06 16.56
CA ASP A 60 -2.97 3.37 17.50
C ASP A 60 -4.01 4.29 18.15
N LYS A 61 -3.93 5.62 17.93
CA LYS A 61 -4.85 6.62 18.47
C LYS A 61 -6.12 6.70 17.64
N THR A 62 -7.25 7.01 18.29
CA THR A 62 -8.53 7.31 17.62
C THR A 62 -8.58 8.73 17.05
N ALA A 63 -7.77 9.65 17.58
CA ALA A 63 -7.71 11.03 17.12
C ALA A 63 -6.25 11.55 17.08
N PRO A 64 -5.36 10.94 16.27
CA PRO A 64 -4.03 11.46 16.05
C PRO A 64 -4.10 12.80 15.32
N SER A 65 -3.10 13.65 15.54
CA SER A 65 -2.79 14.78 14.67
C SER A 65 -2.26 14.30 13.31
N ASP A 66 -2.30 15.18 12.30
CA ASP A 66 -1.73 14.86 10.98
C ASP A 66 -0.22 14.60 11.04
N ALA A 67 0.49 15.25 11.97
CA ALA A 67 1.91 15.01 12.21
C ALA A 67 2.16 13.59 12.74
N GLU A 68 1.29 13.08 13.61
CA GLU A 68 1.38 11.71 14.13
C GLU A 68 1.07 10.66 13.05
N LEU A 69 0.09 10.93 12.18
CA LEU A 69 -0.17 10.07 11.02
C LEU A 69 1.05 10.00 10.09
N ARG A 70 1.65 11.16 9.76
CA ARG A 70 2.89 11.20 8.96
C ARG A 70 4.05 10.48 9.64
N ALA A 71 4.19 10.59 10.95
CA ALA A 71 5.21 9.85 11.70
C ALA A 71 5.01 8.33 11.61
N GLY A 72 3.75 7.87 11.66
CA GLY A 72 3.39 6.48 11.38
C GLY A 72 3.84 6.01 10.00
N VAL A 73 3.54 6.81 8.97
CA VAL A 73 4.00 6.53 7.60
C VAL A 73 5.52 6.53 7.51
N SER A 74 6.22 7.42 8.21
CA SER A 74 7.69 7.46 8.24
C SER A 74 8.29 6.20 8.85
N ASN A 75 7.67 5.66 9.91
CA ASN A 75 8.09 4.39 10.51
C ASN A 75 7.91 3.22 9.54
N ILE A 76 6.81 3.21 8.79
CA ILE A 76 6.56 2.22 7.73
C ILE A 76 7.61 2.37 6.62
N ALA A 77 7.86 3.59 6.14
CA ALA A 77 8.85 3.87 5.11
C ALA A 77 10.27 3.42 5.54
N ALA A 78 10.66 3.61 6.79
CA ALA A 78 11.93 3.15 7.34
C ALA A 78 12.04 1.61 7.36
N ARG A 79 10.95 0.92 7.69
CA ARG A 79 10.86 -0.54 7.62
C ARG A 79 11.02 -1.04 6.19
N VAL A 80 10.29 -0.46 5.25
CA VAL A 80 10.39 -0.80 3.82
C VAL A 80 11.79 -0.51 3.28
N ALA A 81 12.39 0.62 3.65
CA ALA A 81 13.75 0.99 3.25
C ALA A 81 14.81 -0.02 3.74
N THR A 82 14.58 -0.69 4.86
CA THR A 82 15.48 -1.77 5.33
C THR A 82 15.51 -2.95 4.37
N ILE A 83 14.33 -3.41 3.92
CA ILE A 83 14.22 -4.50 2.94
C ILE A 83 14.73 -4.05 1.57
N GLN A 84 14.37 -2.83 1.17
CA GLN A 84 14.84 -2.22 -0.06
C GLN A 84 16.37 -2.17 -0.14
N LYS A 85 17.05 -1.71 0.91
CA LYS A 85 18.52 -1.67 0.98
C LYS A 85 19.15 -3.07 0.95
N LYS A 86 18.49 -4.06 1.58
CA LYS A 86 18.97 -5.45 1.60
C LYS A 86 19.01 -6.06 0.19
N TYR A 87 18.00 -5.81 -0.64
CA TYR A 87 17.89 -6.42 -1.97
C TYR A 87 18.28 -5.49 -3.13
N GLY A 88 18.41 -4.18 -2.88
CA GLY A 88 18.78 -3.20 -3.89
C GLY A 88 17.76 -3.00 -5.01
N LYS A 89 16.51 -3.42 -4.80
CA LYS A 89 15.43 -3.35 -5.80
C LYS A 89 14.52 -2.14 -5.52
N PRO A 90 13.96 -1.48 -6.56
CA PRO A 90 12.89 -0.49 -6.37
C PRO A 90 11.65 -1.12 -5.73
N VAL A 91 10.83 -0.30 -5.07
CA VAL A 91 9.60 -0.75 -4.39
C VAL A 91 8.36 -0.23 -5.12
N LEU A 92 7.35 -1.10 -5.23
CA LEU A 92 5.98 -0.76 -5.55
C LEU A 92 5.10 -1.05 -4.35
N ILE A 93 4.30 -0.07 -3.92
CA ILE A 93 3.19 -0.35 -3.00
C ILE A 93 2.06 -0.92 -3.86
N THR A 94 1.96 -2.24 -3.89
CA THR A 94 1.03 -2.99 -4.74
C THR A 94 -0.41 -2.87 -4.27
N GLU A 95 -0.62 -2.62 -2.97
CA GLU A 95 -1.91 -2.21 -2.43
C GLU A 95 -1.71 -1.30 -1.22
N ILE A 96 -2.50 -0.24 -1.13
CA ILE A 96 -2.77 0.50 0.11
C ILE A 96 -4.10 1.20 -0.03
N GLY A 97 -4.85 1.26 1.06
CA GLY A 97 -6.15 1.92 1.06
C GLY A 97 -6.66 2.07 2.49
N PHE A 98 -7.66 2.92 2.63
CA PHE A 98 -8.33 3.19 3.89
C PHE A 98 -9.82 3.31 3.61
N THR A 99 -10.65 2.72 4.46
CA THR A 99 -12.10 2.96 4.42
C THR A 99 -12.41 4.39 4.88
N SER A 100 -13.54 4.92 4.44
CA SER A 100 -14.07 6.23 4.88
C SER A 100 -14.93 6.05 6.12
N THR A 101 -14.27 5.60 7.18
CA THR A 101 -14.84 5.35 8.51
C THR A 101 -13.98 6.02 9.56
N PRO A 102 -14.48 6.25 10.79
CA PRO A 102 -13.66 6.84 11.85
C PRO A 102 -12.41 6.01 12.14
N SER A 103 -11.27 6.69 12.29
CA SER A 103 -9.97 6.09 12.65
C SER A 103 -9.46 4.94 11.75
N PRO A 104 -9.55 5.05 10.41
CA PRO A 104 -9.20 3.94 9.52
C PRO A 104 -7.71 3.64 9.53
N TRP A 105 -6.87 4.58 9.99
CA TRP A 105 -5.44 4.42 10.21
C TRP A 105 -5.07 3.39 11.28
N GLN A 106 -5.99 3.02 12.19
CA GLN A 106 -5.72 2.01 13.22
C GLN A 106 -5.74 0.59 12.62
N GLN A 107 -6.63 0.34 11.66
CA GLN A 107 -6.74 -0.93 10.96
C GLN A 107 -7.03 -0.67 9.47
N PRO A 108 -6.00 -0.33 8.67
CA PRO A 108 -6.20 0.10 7.29
C PRO A 108 -6.91 -0.93 6.40
N HIS A 109 -6.76 -2.22 6.71
CA HIS A 109 -7.38 -3.34 5.98
C HIS A 109 -8.82 -3.66 6.42
N GLU A 110 -9.34 -3.00 7.47
CA GLU A 110 -10.60 -3.39 8.09
C GLU A 110 -11.81 -3.01 7.23
N SER A 111 -12.82 -3.88 7.21
CA SER A 111 -14.08 -3.64 6.50
C SER A 111 -14.84 -2.45 7.09
N ALA A 112 -15.48 -1.68 6.20
CA ALA A 112 -16.37 -0.59 6.59
C ALA A 112 -17.76 -1.05 7.07
N ARG A 113 -18.02 -2.36 7.11
CA ARG A 113 -19.35 -2.92 7.39
C ARG A 113 -19.88 -2.44 8.74
N ARG A 114 -21.07 -1.81 8.73
CA ARG A 114 -21.77 -1.25 9.91
C ARG A 114 -21.03 -0.10 10.61
N LYS A 115 -20.06 0.55 9.97
CA LYS A 115 -19.40 1.75 10.48
C LYS A 115 -20.03 3.01 9.88
N PRO A 116 -20.08 4.13 10.62
CA PRO A 116 -20.51 5.41 10.05
C PRO A 116 -19.52 5.89 8.99
N VAL A 117 -19.99 6.80 8.13
CA VAL A 117 -19.15 7.47 7.12
C VAL A 117 -18.31 8.55 7.79
N ASP A 118 -17.02 8.58 7.47
CA ASP A 118 -16.07 9.64 7.79
C ASP A 118 -15.10 9.82 6.61
N LEU A 119 -15.47 10.73 5.70
CA LEU A 119 -14.74 10.98 4.45
C LEU A 119 -13.40 11.68 4.71
N ASP A 120 -13.37 12.56 5.72
CA ASP A 120 -12.18 13.32 6.07
C ASP A 120 -11.11 12.41 6.67
N ALA A 121 -11.50 11.40 7.47
CA ALA A 121 -10.56 10.44 8.00
C ALA A 121 -9.84 9.64 6.88
N GLN A 122 -10.55 9.27 5.81
CA GLN A 122 -9.92 8.66 4.63
C GLN A 122 -8.94 9.63 3.97
N ALA A 123 -9.37 10.86 3.70
CA ALA A 123 -8.52 11.86 3.05
C ALA A 123 -7.26 12.20 3.86
N ARG A 124 -7.36 12.25 5.20
CA ARG A 124 -6.22 12.45 6.10
C ARG A 124 -5.21 11.32 6.02
N SER A 125 -5.66 10.05 5.96
CA SER A 125 -4.77 8.90 5.78
C SER A 125 -4.04 8.95 4.44
N TYR A 126 -4.76 9.25 3.34
CA TYR A 126 -4.17 9.40 2.01
C TYR A 126 -3.12 10.52 1.98
N ARG A 127 -3.44 11.67 2.60
CA ARG A 127 -2.53 12.82 2.68
C ARG A 127 -1.27 12.48 3.46
N ALA A 128 -1.40 11.79 4.59
CA ALA A 128 -0.25 11.34 5.37
C ALA A 128 0.67 10.41 4.56
N VAL A 129 0.09 9.47 3.80
CA VAL A 129 0.87 8.58 2.93
C VAL A 129 1.59 9.39 1.85
N PHE A 130 0.87 10.25 1.15
CA PHE A 130 1.43 11.11 0.11
C PHE A 130 2.56 11.99 0.62
N GLU A 131 2.29 12.79 1.65
CA GLU A 131 3.21 13.81 2.15
C GLU A 131 4.54 13.22 2.62
N THR A 132 4.52 11.97 3.09
CA THR A 132 5.73 11.25 3.55
C THR A 132 6.37 10.44 2.42
N MET A 133 5.62 9.61 1.70
CA MET A 133 6.16 8.66 0.72
C MET A 133 6.67 9.33 -0.56
N GLN A 134 6.23 10.56 -0.88
CA GLN A 134 6.77 11.33 -2.00
C GLN A 134 8.29 11.61 -1.87
N HIS A 135 8.84 11.51 -0.66
CA HIS A 135 10.26 11.73 -0.40
C HIS A 135 11.10 10.44 -0.43
N ALA A 136 10.47 9.28 -0.67
CA ALA A 136 11.16 8.00 -0.80
C ALA A 136 11.69 7.81 -2.22
N ASP A 137 12.98 8.09 -2.44
CA ASP A 137 13.67 7.93 -3.72
C ASP A 137 13.64 6.50 -4.30
N TRP A 138 13.45 5.50 -3.44
CA TRP A 138 13.32 4.09 -3.79
C TRP A 138 11.90 3.67 -4.21
N LEU A 139 10.89 4.52 -3.97
CA LEU A 139 9.51 4.24 -4.34
C LEU A 139 9.30 4.53 -5.83
N ARG A 140 8.60 3.62 -6.52
CA ARG A 140 8.28 3.76 -7.96
C ARG A 140 6.79 3.87 -8.25
N GLY A 141 5.94 3.76 -7.23
CA GLY A 141 4.52 3.96 -7.40
C GLY A 141 3.70 3.34 -6.28
N ILE A 142 2.45 3.76 -6.23
CA ILE A 142 1.42 3.23 -5.34
C ILE A 142 0.22 2.83 -6.19
N TYR A 143 -0.36 1.67 -5.89
CA TYR A 143 -1.65 1.24 -6.40
C TYR A 143 -2.68 1.34 -5.27
N TRP A 144 -3.58 2.32 -5.39
CA TRP A 144 -4.61 2.55 -4.39
C TRP A 144 -5.69 1.47 -4.45
N TRP A 145 -5.97 0.87 -3.30
CA TRP A 145 -7.16 0.05 -3.10
C TRP A 145 -8.34 0.96 -2.71
N LYS A 146 -9.36 1.12 -3.55
CA LYS A 146 -9.48 0.61 -4.92
C LYS A 146 -10.34 1.53 -5.77
N TRP A 147 -10.20 1.42 -7.09
CA TRP A 147 -11.11 2.07 -8.03
C TRP A 147 -12.10 1.05 -8.62
N PRO A 148 -13.41 1.25 -8.48
CA PRO A 148 -14.42 0.38 -9.08
C PRO A 148 -14.41 0.51 -10.61
N SER A 149 -14.76 -0.55 -11.34
CA SER A 149 -14.94 -0.48 -12.81
C SER A 149 -16.18 0.33 -13.23
N TYR A 150 -17.08 0.61 -12.29
CA TYR A 150 -18.28 1.42 -12.47
C TYR A 150 -18.07 2.76 -11.76
N LEU A 151 -17.84 3.82 -12.56
CA LEU A 151 -17.34 5.12 -12.09
C LEU A 151 -18.33 5.93 -11.24
N GLU A 152 -19.58 5.50 -11.13
CA GLU A 152 -20.57 6.15 -10.26
C GLU A 152 -20.51 5.67 -8.79
N TYR A 153 -19.70 4.64 -8.49
CA TYR A 153 -19.57 4.12 -7.12
C TYR A 153 -18.61 4.94 -6.27
N GLY A 154 -19.04 5.21 -5.03
CA GLY A 154 -18.34 6.08 -4.10
C GLY A 154 -19.27 7.19 -3.62
N GLY A 155 -18.72 8.39 -3.44
CA GLY A 155 -19.51 9.55 -3.03
C GLY A 155 -19.69 9.68 -1.51
N ASN A 156 -20.45 10.70 -1.12
CA ASN A 156 -20.53 11.18 0.25
C ASN A 156 -21.23 10.26 1.27
N ARG A 157 -21.83 9.14 0.82
CA ARG A 157 -22.48 8.13 1.67
C ARG A 157 -21.77 6.78 1.64
N ASP A 158 -20.75 6.63 0.79
CA ASP A 158 -19.98 5.41 0.71
C ASP A 158 -18.85 5.46 1.74
N ASN A 159 -18.83 4.49 2.64
CA ASN A 159 -17.82 4.37 3.68
C ASN A 159 -16.69 3.39 3.30
N ASP A 160 -16.73 2.80 2.11
CA ASP A 160 -15.78 1.79 1.67
C ASP A 160 -14.46 2.43 1.18
N PHE A 161 -13.56 1.58 0.71
CA PHE A 161 -12.18 1.92 0.33
C PHE A 161 -12.03 2.90 -0.81
N THR A 162 -13.00 3.00 -1.71
CA THR A 162 -12.80 3.82 -2.92
C THR A 162 -12.64 5.30 -2.55
N PRO A 163 -11.68 6.02 -3.16
CA PRO A 163 -11.60 7.46 -3.01
C PRO A 163 -12.57 8.20 -3.95
N ASN A 164 -13.14 7.52 -4.94
CA ASN A 164 -13.93 8.10 -6.02
C ASN A 164 -15.13 8.93 -5.49
N ASN A 165 -15.28 10.16 -6.00
CA ASN A 165 -16.25 11.17 -5.57
C ASN A 165 -16.18 11.52 -4.07
N LYS A 166 -15.00 11.40 -3.45
CA LYS A 166 -14.74 11.77 -2.04
C LYS A 166 -13.55 12.73 -1.95
N PRO A 167 -13.35 13.44 -0.82
CA PRO A 167 -12.18 14.30 -0.62
C PRO A 167 -10.83 13.58 -0.79
N ALA A 168 -10.78 12.26 -0.59
CA ALA A 168 -9.57 11.47 -0.86
C ALA A 168 -9.18 11.44 -2.35
N GLU A 169 -10.13 11.57 -3.28
CA GLU A 169 -9.84 11.68 -4.71
C GLU A 169 -9.02 12.92 -5.03
N ASP A 170 -9.31 14.05 -4.38
CA ASP A 170 -8.55 15.28 -4.58
C ASP A 170 -7.09 15.11 -4.14
N VAL A 171 -6.85 14.35 -3.07
CA VAL A 171 -5.49 14.01 -2.62
C VAL A 171 -4.78 13.14 -3.66
N VAL A 172 -5.45 12.12 -4.19
CA VAL A 172 -4.92 11.28 -5.27
C VAL A 172 -4.59 12.14 -6.50
N ARG A 173 -5.51 13.02 -6.91
CA ARG A 173 -5.32 13.91 -8.06
C ARG A 173 -4.12 14.82 -7.87
N GLN A 174 -3.99 15.45 -6.70
CA GLN A 174 -2.86 16.30 -6.36
C GLN A 174 -1.52 15.55 -6.39
N TRP A 175 -1.51 14.27 -5.98
CA TRP A 175 -0.31 13.46 -6.06
C TRP A 175 0.10 13.22 -7.51
N TYR A 176 -0.78 12.65 -8.33
CA TYR A 176 -0.41 12.20 -9.69
C TYR A 176 -0.31 13.33 -10.73
N GLN A 177 -0.72 14.55 -10.40
CA GLN A 177 -0.52 15.71 -11.29
C GLN A 177 0.86 16.36 -11.20
N ARG A 178 1.73 15.93 -10.28
CA ARG A 178 3.08 16.49 -10.16
C ARG A 178 4.01 15.86 -11.19
N ASP A 179 4.79 16.68 -11.87
CA ASP A 179 5.77 16.29 -12.90
C ASP A 179 6.98 15.49 -12.37
N SER A 180 6.97 15.08 -11.10
CA SER A 180 8.14 14.54 -10.42
C SER A 180 7.99 13.07 -10.05
N TRP A 181 8.46 12.20 -10.94
CA TRP A 181 8.94 10.83 -10.68
C TRP A 181 10.08 10.47 -11.63
#